data_AF-A0A2K8MIE1-F1
#
_entry.id   AF-A0A2K8MIE1-F1
#
_cell.length_a   1.000
_cell.length_b   1.000
_cell.length_c   1.000
_cell.angle_alpha   90.00
_cell.angle_beta   90.00
_cell.angle_gamma   90.00
#
_symmetry.space_group_name_H-M   'P 1'
#
loop_
_entity.id
_entity.type
_entity.pdbx_description
1 polymer ?
#
loop_
_entity_poly.entity_id
_entity_poly.type
_entity_poly.pdbx_seq_one_letter_code
_entity_poly.pdbx_strand_id
1 'polypeptide(L)'
;MVGRREPGRWSGGTRSVEEHRRVYDWDEAVLPACAEISQLLEGHHEDISRAFWKHFIVLPASAPMRAAFEDARNFEEQVQLGARYSQLKYGSPFTEAWVEMACGYAAETYKGGVPLPAVLASFAYAHSATMAVLREKVSDADRLGRLCDVVQRLAMAEADLMAGHLGATDAAQVSEERRDSSARFRASISESIEGATALGNRIRVQAQGASNSARGMLGKASEVAAAAEQSAVAMREAAQTAAGLIRAIEDARMEVEAAADIATRASGQAGAAVGMSEMLSDHAKSIESILGLIRDIAGQTNLLALNATIEAARAGDAGRGFAVVAQEVKSLASQTARATDDIAAKIASIQSATRSTVETNASIRSTVNEVQESANRIRTAMEVQAQTVTAITAAVDETALAADSMSATIGAIREDTKTVTSEIDTLQHDVAEVDDRLNQLRAAAETFSNSVAA
;
A
#
# COMPACT_ATOMS: atom_id res chain seq x y z
N MET A 1 31.81 -38.77 51.62
CA MET A 1 30.54 -38.61 50.89
C MET A 1 29.69 -37.59 51.65
N VAL A 2 29.62 -36.35 51.19
CA VAL A 2 28.77 -35.32 51.81
C VAL A 2 27.46 -35.35 51.03
N GLY A 3 26.40 -35.90 51.64
CA GLY A 3 25.05 -35.87 51.05
C GLY A 3 24.63 -34.42 50.80
N ARG A 4 23.86 -34.19 49.73
CA ARG A 4 23.26 -32.87 49.46
C ARG A 4 22.59 -32.37 50.74
N ARG A 5 22.98 -31.18 51.21
CA ARG A 5 22.26 -30.49 52.29
C ARG A 5 20.83 -30.26 51.82
N GLU A 6 19.85 -30.81 52.52
CA GLU A 6 18.46 -30.40 52.38
C GLU A 6 18.31 -29.02 53.05
N PRO A 7 17.97 -27.95 52.30
CA PRO A 7 17.65 -26.66 52.89
C PRO A 7 16.53 -26.80 53.91
N GLY A 8 16.62 -26.11 55.05
CA GLY A 8 15.60 -26.16 56.11
C GLY A 8 15.77 -27.25 57.17
N ARG A 9 16.68 -28.24 56.99
CA ARG A 9 16.94 -29.25 58.03
C ARG A 9 17.84 -28.80 59.19
N TRP A 10 18.52 -27.67 59.06
CA TRP A 10 19.47 -27.20 60.07
C TRP A 10 18.81 -26.82 61.40
N SER A 11 17.60 -26.24 61.36
CA SER A 11 16.89 -25.77 62.56
C SER A 11 16.14 -26.88 63.31
N GLY A 12 16.07 -28.09 62.74
CA GLY A 12 15.39 -29.23 63.35
C GLY A 12 13.91 -29.03 63.64
N GLY A 13 13.24 -28.05 62.99
CA GLY A 13 11.83 -27.69 63.22
C GLY A 13 10.80 -28.78 62.86
N THR A 14 11.25 -29.95 62.39
CA THR A 14 10.42 -31.13 62.12
C THR A 14 10.48 -32.18 63.24
N ARG A 15 11.20 -31.93 64.33
CA ARG A 15 11.29 -32.82 65.49
C ARG A 15 10.01 -32.77 66.30
N SER A 16 9.54 -33.94 66.74
CA SER A 16 8.50 -34.06 67.75
C SER A 16 8.96 -33.53 69.11
N VAL A 17 8.01 -33.19 69.98
CA VAL A 17 8.32 -32.69 71.33
C VAL A 17 9.18 -33.69 72.13
N GLU A 18 8.93 -34.98 71.97
CA GLU A 18 9.72 -36.05 72.61
C GLU A 18 11.15 -36.14 72.04
N GLU A 19 11.35 -35.90 70.75
CA GLU A 19 12.69 -35.83 70.16
C GLU A 19 13.47 -34.62 70.67
N HIS A 20 12.80 -33.46 70.83
CA HIS A 20 13.41 -32.30 71.50
C HIS A 20 13.78 -32.63 72.94
N ARG A 21 12.89 -33.28 73.71
CA ARG A 21 13.18 -33.67 75.10
C ARG A 21 14.44 -34.52 75.21
N ARG A 22 14.54 -35.59 74.41
CA ARG A 22 15.69 -36.51 74.46
C ARG A 22 17.03 -35.84 74.18
N VAL A 23 17.05 -34.76 73.40
CA VAL A 23 18.27 -33.99 73.10
C VAL A 23 18.76 -33.20 74.33
N TYR A 24 17.85 -32.73 75.19
CA TYR A 24 18.18 -31.87 76.33
C TYR A 24 18.07 -32.56 77.70
N ASP A 25 17.43 -33.73 77.76
CA ASP A 25 17.22 -34.57 78.96
C ASP A 25 17.93 -35.92 78.80
N TRP A 26 19.21 -35.89 78.38
CA TRP A 26 20.00 -37.09 78.03
C TRP A 26 20.30 -38.02 79.21
N ASP A 27 20.18 -37.53 80.44
CA ASP A 27 20.41 -38.25 81.70
C ASP A 27 19.12 -38.40 82.54
N GLU A 28 17.96 -38.06 81.97
CA GLU A 28 16.64 -38.10 82.61
C GLU A 28 16.53 -37.26 83.90
N ALA A 29 17.46 -36.31 84.10
CA ALA A 29 17.52 -35.47 85.29
C ALA A 29 16.66 -34.20 85.19
N VAL A 30 16.22 -33.80 83.98
CA VAL A 30 15.50 -32.54 83.76
C VAL A 30 14.11 -32.59 84.38
N LEU A 31 13.30 -33.61 84.11
CA LEU A 31 11.92 -33.67 84.63
C LEU A 31 11.84 -33.69 86.17
N PRO A 32 12.63 -34.52 86.89
CA PRO A 32 12.61 -34.52 88.35
C PRO A 32 13.08 -33.20 88.96
N ALA A 33 14.14 -32.60 88.41
CA ALA A 33 14.65 -31.32 88.87
C ALA A 33 13.69 -30.17 88.56
N CYS A 34 12.96 -30.22 87.45
CA CYS A 34 11.91 -29.26 87.12
C CYS A 34 10.75 -29.29 88.13
N ALA A 35 10.31 -30.48 88.56
CA ALA A 35 9.30 -30.60 89.61
C ALA A 35 9.78 -29.97 90.93
N GLU A 36 11.05 -30.13 91.26
CA GLU A 36 11.68 -29.50 92.43
C GLU A 36 11.81 -27.98 92.28
N ILE A 37 12.29 -27.49 91.13
CA ILE A 37 12.36 -26.06 90.81
C ILE A 37 10.96 -25.45 90.89
N SER A 38 9.93 -26.11 90.36
CA SER A 38 8.55 -25.63 90.41
C SER A 38 8.06 -25.40 91.83
N GLN A 39 8.46 -26.23 92.79
CA GLN A 39 8.13 -26.03 94.22
C GLN A 39 8.92 -24.86 94.82
N LEU A 40 10.21 -24.74 94.49
CA LEU A 40 11.08 -23.67 95.00
C LEU A 40 10.71 -22.28 94.45
N LEU A 41 10.10 -22.23 93.26
CA LEU A 41 9.63 -21.01 92.62
C LEU A 41 8.20 -20.61 92.99
N GLU A 42 7.52 -21.35 93.87
CA GLU A 42 6.19 -21.00 94.32
C GLU A 42 6.18 -19.58 94.92
N GLY A 43 5.30 -18.72 94.40
CA GLY A 43 5.23 -17.29 94.76
C GLY A 43 6.24 -16.37 94.06
N HIS A 44 7.14 -16.89 93.22
CA HIS A 44 8.20 -16.10 92.55
C HIS A 44 8.04 -15.96 91.02
N HIS A 45 7.05 -16.62 90.41
CA HIS A 45 6.85 -16.62 88.94
C HIS A 45 6.54 -15.22 88.36
N GLU A 46 5.78 -14.39 89.08
CA GLU A 46 5.47 -13.02 88.65
C GLU A 46 6.72 -12.14 88.67
N ASP A 47 7.59 -12.27 89.67
CA ASP A 47 8.84 -11.49 89.75
C ASP A 47 9.81 -11.87 88.63
N ILE A 48 9.91 -13.16 88.31
CA ILE A 48 10.73 -13.67 87.19
C ILE A 48 10.19 -13.14 85.86
N SER A 49 8.87 -13.17 85.67
CA SER A 49 8.21 -12.61 84.49
C SER A 49 8.39 -11.10 84.39
N ARG A 50 8.31 -10.38 85.51
CA ARG A 50 8.55 -8.93 85.58
C ARG A 50 10.00 -8.60 85.25
N ALA A 51 10.96 -9.44 85.65
CA ALA A 51 12.36 -9.31 85.27
C ALA A 51 12.55 -9.45 83.76
N PHE A 52 11.90 -10.46 83.13
CA PHE A 52 11.87 -10.62 81.68
C PHE A 52 11.39 -9.34 80.99
N TRP A 53 10.19 -8.86 81.33
CA TRP A 53 9.57 -7.75 80.59
C TRP A 53 10.27 -6.41 80.83
N LYS A 54 10.77 -6.16 82.04
CA LYS A 54 11.61 -4.97 82.31
C LYS A 54 12.87 -4.97 81.46
N HIS A 55 13.51 -6.13 81.27
CA HIS A 55 14.66 -6.24 80.39
C HIS A 55 14.26 -6.09 78.92
N PHE A 56 13.18 -6.75 78.50
CA PHE A 56 12.69 -6.71 77.12
C PHE A 56 12.44 -5.28 76.64
N ILE A 57 11.72 -4.46 77.42
CA ILE A 57 11.31 -3.10 77.01
C ILE A 57 12.50 -2.15 76.85
N VAL A 58 13.59 -2.34 77.61
CA VAL A 58 14.78 -1.48 77.52
C VAL A 58 15.69 -1.82 76.34
N LEU A 59 15.49 -2.98 75.69
CA LEU A 59 16.28 -3.35 74.52
C LEU A 59 16.00 -2.40 73.34
N PRO A 60 17.03 -1.96 72.60
CA PRO A 60 16.82 -1.19 71.38
C PRO A 60 15.94 -1.93 70.36
N ALA A 61 16.14 -3.24 70.25
CA ALA A 61 15.46 -4.10 69.30
C ALA A 61 13.95 -4.32 69.59
N SER A 62 13.48 -4.05 70.81
CA SER A 62 12.06 -4.12 71.17
C SER A 62 11.30 -2.82 70.92
N ALA A 63 11.98 -1.77 70.40
CA ALA A 63 11.37 -0.47 70.10
C ALA A 63 10.01 -0.54 69.41
N PRO A 64 9.80 -1.40 68.38
CA PRO A 64 8.52 -1.49 67.70
C PRO A 64 7.35 -1.90 68.59
N MET A 65 7.62 -2.63 69.68
CA MET A 65 6.59 -3.16 70.58
C MET A 65 6.45 -2.36 71.87
N ARG A 66 7.33 -1.39 72.18
CA ARG A 66 7.33 -0.70 73.49
C ARG A 66 6.00 -0.04 73.82
N ALA A 67 5.32 0.54 72.83
CA ALA A 67 4.04 1.20 73.00
C ALA A 67 2.97 0.26 73.61
N ALA A 68 3.05 -1.05 73.33
CA ALA A 68 2.12 -2.04 73.89
C ALA A 68 2.27 -2.21 75.42
N PHE A 69 3.39 -1.76 75.99
CA PHE A 69 3.73 -1.90 77.41
C PHE A 69 3.67 -0.57 78.19
N GLU A 70 3.22 0.52 77.58
CA GLU A 70 3.09 1.83 78.23
C GLU A 70 1.90 1.90 79.21
N ASP A 71 0.80 1.19 78.93
CA ASP A 71 -0.30 1.02 79.89
C ASP A 71 0.13 0.01 80.97
N ALA A 72 0.12 0.44 82.23
CA ALA A 72 0.46 -0.38 83.38
C ALA A 72 -0.39 -1.65 83.50
N ARG A 73 -1.66 -1.62 83.04
CA ARG A 73 -2.53 -2.81 83.02
C ARG A 73 -2.06 -3.82 81.98
N ASN A 74 -1.71 -3.36 80.78
CA ASN A 74 -1.19 -4.23 79.72
C ASN A 74 0.15 -4.85 80.13
N PHE A 75 1.02 -4.06 80.76
CA PHE A 75 2.28 -4.58 81.32
C PHE A 75 2.01 -5.67 82.36
N GLU A 76 1.06 -5.45 83.27
CA GLU A 76 0.74 -6.44 84.30
C GLU A 76 0.11 -7.71 83.72
N GLU A 77 -0.76 -7.60 82.70
CA GLU A 77 -1.30 -8.77 81.99
C GLU A 77 -0.19 -9.60 81.33
N GLN A 78 0.81 -8.96 80.75
CA GLN A 78 1.98 -9.64 80.17
C GLN A 78 2.85 -10.29 81.25
N VAL A 79 2.98 -9.65 82.41
CA VAL A 79 3.64 -10.25 83.58
C VAL A 79 2.90 -11.52 84.02
N GLN A 80 1.57 -11.48 84.10
CA GLN A 80 0.75 -12.64 84.46
C GLN A 80 0.87 -13.78 83.44
N LEU A 81 0.88 -13.45 82.13
CA LEU A 81 1.08 -14.45 81.08
C LEU A 81 2.48 -15.07 81.13
N GLY A 82 3.53 -14.27 81.37
CA GLY A 82 4.89 -14.78 81.57
C GLY A 82 5.06 -15.56 82.86
N ALA A 83 4.28 -15.28 83.91
CA ALA A 83 4.25 -16.08 85.13
C ALA A 83 3.66 -17.46 84.87
N ARG A 84 2.57 -17.55 84.09
CA ARG A 84 2.03 -18.82 83.59
C ARG A 84 3.04 -19.56 82.73
N TYR A 85 3.83 -18.86 81.93
CA TYR A 85 4.92 -19.46 81.16
C TYR A 85 5.96 -20.10 82.06
N SER A 86 6.41 -19.36 83.08
CA SER A 86 7.37 -19.86 84.06
C SER A 86 6.83 -21.07 84.81
N GLN A 87 5.55 -21.07 85.21
CA GLN A 87 4.88 -22.22 85.82
C GLN A 87 4.87 -23.44 84.89
N LEU A 88 4.50 -23.25 83.63
CA LEU A 88 4.43 -24.33 82.64
C LEU A 88 5.82 -24.89 82.32
N LYS A 89 6.83 -24.02 82.24
CA LYS A 89 8.22 -24.36 81.96
C LYS A 89 8.82 -25.33 82.99
N TYR A 90 8.53 -25.15 84.28
CA TYR A 90 9.07 -26.02 85.32
C TYR A 90 8.07 -27.08 85.78
N GLY A 91 6.76 -26.82 85.70
CA GLY A 91 5.72 -27.76 86.11
C GLY A 91 5.41 -28.84 85.07
N SER A 92 5.54 -28.54 83.77
CA SER A 92 5.28 -29.49 82.69
C SER A 92 6.12 -29.17 81.43
N PRO A 93 7.47 -29.17 81.54
CA PRO A 93 8.34 -28.98 80.38
C PRO A 93 8.13 -30.08 79.34
N PHE A 94 8.42 -29.77 78.07
CA PHE A 94 8.26 -30.69 76.94
C PHE A 94 6.83 -31.25 76.78
N THR A 95 5.82 -30.47 77.16
CA THR A 95 4.43 -30.71 76.74
C THR A 95 4.08 -29.87 75.52
N GLU A 96 3.07 -30.27 74.75
CA GLU A 96 2.57 -29.46 73.63
C GLU A 96 2.21 -28.04 74.07
N ALA A 97 1.57 -27.90 75.23
CA ALA A 97 1.22 -26.59 75.79
C ALA A 97 2.45 -25.71 76.06
N TRP A 98 3.55 -26.28 76.58
CA TRP A 98 4.77 -25.52 76.83
C TRP A 98 5.42 -25.06 75.52
N VAL A 99 5.50 -25.97 74.54
CA VAL A 99 6.07 -25.70 73.22
C VAL A 99 5.24 -24.65 72.49
N GLU A 100 3.91 -24.77 72.50
CA GLU A 100 2.99 -23.81 71.89
C GLU A 100 3.18 -22.42 72.47
N MET A 101 3.29 -22.29 73.80
CA MET A 101 3.46 -20.97 74.42
C MET A 101 4.86 -20.39 74.19
N ALA A 102 5.90 -21.22 74.18
CA ALA A 102 7.27 -20.80 73.85
C ALA A 102 7.37 -20.29 72.40
N CYS A 103 6.88 -21.08 71.44
CA CYS A 103 6.83 -20.70 70.03
C CYS A 103 5.90 -19.51 69.78
N GLY A 104 4.79 -19.41 70.52
CA GLY A 104 3.85 -18.30 70.46
C GLY A 104 4.51 -16.97 70.83
N TYR A 105 5.33 -16.91 71.89
CA TYR A 105 6.10 -15.70 72.21
C TYR A 105 7.06 -15.31 71.10
N ALA A 106 7.79 -16.27 70.53
CA ALA A 106 8.68 -16.01 69.41
C ALA A 106 7.92 -15.52 68.17
N ALA A 107 6.76 -16.11 67.86
CA ALA A 107 5.92 -15.72 66.73
C ALA A 107 5.33 -14.31 66.89
N GLU A 108 4.79 -13.97 68.07
CA GLU A 108 4.20 -12.64 68.31
C GLU A 108 5.26 -11.54 68.31
N THR A 109 6.43 -11.80 68.90
CA THR A 109 7.53 -10.83 68.87
C THR A 109 8.13 -10.69 67.46
N TYR A 110 8.21 -11.77 66.68
CA TYR A 110 8.58 -11.73 65.27
C TYR A 110 7.61 -10.89 64.43
N LYS A 111 6.29 -11.09 64.60
CA LYS A 111 5.26 -10.25 63.97
C LYS A 111 5.39 -8.79 64.39
N GLY A 112 5.77 -8.54 65.63
CA GLY A 112 6.08 -7.21 66.16
C GLY A 112 7.39 -6.61 65.65
N GLY A 113 8.14 -7.28 64.75
CA GLY A 113 9.40 -6.79 64.21
C GLY A 113 10.59 -6.90 65.17
N VAL A 114 10.48 -7.72 66.22
CA VAL A 114 11.54 -7.93 67.21
C VAL A 114 12.35 -9.18 66.82
N PRO A 115 13.68 -9.06 66.64
CA PRO A 115 14.50 -10.19 66.25
C PRO A 115 14.64 -11.19 67.41
N LEU A 116 14.63 -12.49 67.10
CA LEU A 116 14.72 -13.59 68.08
C LEU A 116 15.85 -13.40 69.12
N PRO A 117 17.08 -12.96 68.78
CA PRO A 117 18.12 -12.70 69.77
C PRO A 117 17.71 -11.74 70.91
N ALA A 118 16.85 -10.77 70.64
CA ALA A 118 16.35 -9.83 71.68
C ALA A 118 15.39 -10.52 72.66
N VAL A 119 14.57 -11.44 72.15
CA VAL A 119 13.68 -12.28 72.95
C VAL A 119 14.50 -13.25 73.81
N LEU A 120 15.48 -13.92 73.21
CA LEU A 120 16.39 -14.84 73.92
C LEU A 120 17.21 -14.14 75.00
N ALA A 121 17.66 -12.89 74.76
CA ALA A 121 18.33 -12.09 75.78
C ALA A 121 17.43 -11.81 76.99
N SER A 122 16.14 -11.56 76.75
CA SER A 122 15.15 -11.34 77.81
C SER A 122 14.87 -12.63 78.59
N PHE A 123 14.81 -13.77 77.92
CA PHE A 123 14.74 -15.08 78.57
C PHE A 123 15.98 -15.37 79.41
N ALA A 124 17.19 -15.07 78.91
CA ALA A 124 18.42 -15.20 79.69
C ALA A 124 18.41 -14.34 80.98
N TYR A 125 17.82 -13.14 80.91
CA TYR A 125 17.61 -12.29 82.08
C TYR A 125 16.63 -12.92 83.08
N ALA A 126 15.53 -13.50 82.59
CA ALA A 126 14.57 -14.25 83.42
C ALA A 126 15.21 -15.48 84.08
N HIS A 127 16.04 -16.23 83.36
CA HIS A 127 16.77 -17.38 83.91
C HIS A 127 17.74 -16.97 85.01
N SER A 128 18.40 -15.82 84.85
CA SER A 128 19.26 -15.26 85.89
C SER A 128 18.46 -14.94 87.16
N ALA A 129 17.24 -14.40 87.01
CA ALA A 129 16.32 -14.18 88.12
C ALA A 129 15.87 -15.51 88.78
N THR A 130 15.56 -16.54 87.98
CA THR A 130 15.26 -17.89 88.50
C THR A 130 16.42 -18.44 89.33
N MET A 131 17.64 -18.39 88.82
CA MET A 131 18.83 -18.90 89.53
C MET A 131 19.11 -18.10 90.82
N ALA A 132 18.78 -16.81 90.86
CA ALA A 132 18.87 -16.00 92.07
C ALA A 132 17.91 -16.53 93.16
N VAL A 133 16.66 -16.82 92.81
CA VAL A 133 15.68 -17.43 93.73
C VAL A 133 16.18 -18.79 94.24
N LEU A 134 16.71 -19.64 93.36
CA LEU A 134 17.25 -20.95 93.76
C LEU A 134 18.41 -20.82 94.75
N ARG A 135 19.31 -19.84 94.54
CA ARG A 135 20.45 -19.58 95.43
C ARG A 135 20.01 -19.12 96.83
N GLU A 136 18.90 -18.41 96.93
CA GLU A 136 18.33 -18.01 98.22
C GLU A 136 17.70 -19.18 98.98
N LYS A 137 17.09 -20.13 98.25
CA LYS A 137 16.32 -21.24 98.84
C LYS A 137 17.15 -22.51 99.08
N VAL A 138 18.29 -22.67 98.41
CA VAL A 138 19.11 -23.89 98.45
C VAL A 138 20.52 -23.56 98.93
N SER A 139 20.85 -24.03 100.14
CA SER A 139 22.19 -23.86 100.74
C SER A 139 23.21 -24.91 100.31
N ASP A 140 22.77 -26.07 99.82
CA ASP A 140 23.63 -27.15 99.34
C ASP A 140 24.15 -26.86 97.92
N ALA A 141 25.48 -26.77 97.79
CA ALA A 141 26.13 -26.34 96.55
C ALA A 141 25.94 -27.33 95.39
N ASP A 142 25.98 -28.64 95.68
CA ASP A 142 25.81 -29.67 94.65
C ASP A 142 24.37 -29.72 94.14
N ARG A 143 23.39 -29.60 95.05
CA ARG A 143 21.97 -29.48 94.70
C ARG A 143 21.69 -28.22 93.90
N LEU A 144 22.22 -27.06 94.32
CA LEU A 144 22.08 -25.82 93.58
C LEU A 144 22.70 -25.93 92.17
N GLY A 145 23.88 -26.56 92.06
CA GLY A 145 24.54 -26.83 90.79
C GLY A 145 23.67 -27.64 89.82
N ARG A 146 23.04 -28.72 90.29
CA ARG A 146 22.11 -29.54 89.49
C ARG A 146 20.89 -28.76 89.02
N LEU A 147 20.25 -27.98 89.89
CA LEU A 147 19.07 -27.20 89.52
C LEU A 147 19.41 -26.08 88.51
N CYS A 148 20.54 -25.40 88.69
CA CYS A 148 21.02 -24.38 87.74
C CYS A 148 21.38 -24.98 86.37
N ASP A 149 21.98 -26.18 86.33
CA ASP A 149 22.22 -26.91 85.09
C ASP A 149 20.89 -27.19 84.34
N VAL A 150 19.85 -27.63 85.06
CA VAL A 150 18.53 -27.88 84.47
C VAL A 150 17.87 -26.59 83.94
N VAL A 151 17.99 -25.48 84.66
CA VAL A 151 17.54 -24.16 84.15
C VAL A 151 18.25 -23.82 82.84
N GLN A 152 19.56 -24.05 82.75
CA GLN A 152 20.34 -23.79 81.53
C GLN A 152 19.95 -24.72 80.37
N ARG A 153 19.74 -26.01 80.64
CA ARG A 153 19.31 -26.98 79.61
C ARG A 153 17.93 -26.63 79.06
N LEU A 154 16.97 -26.27 79.93
CA LEU A 154 15.66 -25.79 79.50
C LEU A 154 15.74 -24.47 78.72
N ALA A 155 16.66 -23.56 79.08
CA ALA A 155 16.89 -22.33 78.32
C ALA A 155 17.38 -22.62 76.88
N MET A 156 18.25 -23.61 76.71
CA MET A 156 18.72 -24.04 75.38
C MET A 156 17.62 -24.75 74.59
N ALA A 157 16.82 -25.59 75.24
CA ALA A 157 15.67 -26.26 74.61
C ALA A 157 14.63 -25.25 74.11
N GLU A 158 14.31 -24.24 74.93
CA GLU A 158 13.42 -23.14 74.57
C GLU A 158 13.95 -22.33 73.38
N ALA A 159 15.24 -21.96 73.40
CA ALA A 159 15.86 -21.23 72.30
C ALA A 159 15.84 -22.03 70.98
N ASP A 160 16.11 -23.34 71.05
CA ASP A 160 16.04 -24.26 69.90
C ASP A 160 14.61 -24.36 69.34
N LEU A 161 13.60 -24.51 70.19
CA LEU A 161 12.19 -24.54 69.76
C LEU A 161 11.77 -23.25 69.05
N MET A 162 12.09 -22.09 69.65
CA MET A 162 11.76 -20.77 69.07
C MET A 162 12.49 -20.53 67.73
N ALA A 163 13.79 -20.86 67.66
CA ALA A 163 14.57 -20.73 66.42
C ALA A 163 14.09 -21.71 65.33
N GLY A 164 13.74 -22.93 65.72
CA GLY A 164 13.14 -23.95 64.86
C GLY A 164 11.84 -23.48 64.23
N HIS A 165 10.93 -22.97 65.06
CA HIS A 165 9.63 -22.46 64.63
C HIS A 165 9.76 -21.28 63.66
N LEU A 166 10.48 -20.22 64.06
CA LEU A 166 10.62 -19.03 63.20
C LEU A 166 11.38 -19.34 61.90
N GLY A 167 12.40 -20.19 61.96
CA GLY A 167 13.13 -20.61 60.75
C GLY A 167 12.27 -21.41 59.77
N ALA A 168 11.34 -22.23 60.26
CA ALA A 168 10.38 -22.94 59.42
C ALA A 168 9.35 -21.98 58.79
N THR A 169 8.85 -21.01 59.57
CA THR A 169 7.92 -19.98 59.07
C THR A 169 8.55 -19.10 58.00
N ASP A 170 9.77 -18.60 58.22
CA ASP A 170 10.50 -17.77 57.25
C ASP A 170 10.80 -18.54 55.96
N ALA A 171 11.27 -19.79 56.08
CA ALA A 171 11.52 -20.66 54.92
C ALA A 171 10.23 -20.95 54.12
N ALA A 172 9.10 -21.15 54.79
CA ALA A 172 7.81 -21.33 54.13
C ALA A 172 7.36 -20.07 53.39
N GLN A 173 7.52 -18.88 54.01
CA GLN A 173 7.18 -17.60 53.39
C GLN A 173 8.04 -17.35 52.13
N VAL A 174 9.36 -17.50 52.23
CA VAL A 174 10.28 -17.33 51.08
C VAL A 174 9.97 -18.33 49.96
N SER A 175 9.61 -19.58 50.30
CA SER A 175 9.20 -20.60 49.33
C SER A 175 7.94 -20.17 48.58
N GLU A 176 6.95 -19.63 49.29
CA GLU A 176 5.70 -19.17 48.69
C GLU A 176 5.90 -17.93 47.80
N GLU A 177 6.66 -16.93 48.26
CA GLU A 177 7.00 -15.74 47.47
C GLU A 177 7.71 -16.11 46.16
N ARG A 178 8.60 -17.12 46.20
CA ARG A 178 9.26 -17.67 45.00
C ARG A 178 8.27 -18.33 44.05
N ARG A 179 7.33 -19.13 44.55
CA ARG A 179 6.28 -19.77 43.72
C ARG A 179 5.39 -18.73 43.05
N ASP A 180 4.94 -17.73 43.80
CA ASP A 180 4.10 -16.65 43.28
C ASP A 180 4.84 -15.82 42.22
N SER A 181 6.11 -15.48 42.47
CA SER A 181 6.92 -14.77 41.49
C SER A 181 7.15 -15.60 40.23
N SER A 182 7.40 -16.90 40.39
CA SER A 182 7.57 -17.83 39.26
C SER A 182 6.29 -17.98 38.44
N ALA A 183 5.13 -18.10 39.10
CA ALA A 183 3.83 -18.19 38.45
C ALA A 183 3.49 -16.92 37.65
N ARG A 184 3.74 -15.74 38.24
CA ARG A 184 3.55 -14.44 37.56
C ARG A 184 4.48 -14.29 36.35
N PHE A 185 5.75 -14.67 36.49
CA PHE A 185 6.70 -14.67 35.37
C PHE A 185 6.21 -15.54 34.21
N ARG A 186 5.78 -16.78 34.51
CA ARG A 186 5.25 -17.71 33.50
C ARG A 186 4.03 -17.13 32.78
N ALA A 187 3.08 -16.57 33.53
CA ALA A 187 1.87 -15.98 32.96
C ALA A 187 2.20 -14.81 32.01
N SER A 188 3.09 -13.90 32.42
CA SER A 188 3.48 -12.74 31.62
C SER A 188 4.22 -13.13 30.33
N ILE A 189 5.09 -14.14 30.40
CA ILE A 189 5.76 -14.66 29.20
C ILE A 189 4.77 -15.35 28.27
N SER A 190 3.85 -16.16 28.79
CA SER A 190 2.82 -16.80 27.96
C SER A 190 1.94 -15.78 27.24
N GLU A 191 1.49 -14.73 27.93
CA GLU A 191 0.71 -13.64 27.32
C GLU A 191 1.50 -12.93 26.20
N SER A 192 2.78 -12.63 26.44
CA SER A 192 3.65 -11.99 25.45
C SER A 192 3.85 -12.85 24.20
N ILE A 193 4.03 -14.17 24.40
CA ILE A 193 4.18 -15.14 23.31
C ILE A 193 2.89 -15.25 22.51
N GLU A 194 1.73 -15.35 23.16
CA GLU A 194 0.43 -15.39 22.49
C GLU A 194 0.19 -14.13 21.65
N GLY A 195 0.52 -12.95 22.19
CA GLY A 195 0.46 -11.69 21.46
C GLY A 195 1.39 -11.65 20.24
N ALA A 196 2.61 -12.16 20.37
CA ALA A 196 3.57 -12.22 19.28
C ALA A 196 3.16 -13.22 18.18
N THR A 197 2.65 -14.41 18.55
CA THR A 197 2.11 -15.39 17.60
C THR A 197 0.88 -14.84 16.86
N ALA A 198 -0.01 -14.13 17.56
CA ALA A 198 -1.16 -13.47 16.93
C ALA A 198 -0.70 -12.39 15.92
N LEU A 199 0.34 -11.62 16.25
CA LEU A 199 0.95 -10.66 15.33
C LEU A 199 1.57 -11.36 14.10
N GLY A 200 2.34 -12.42 14.30
CA GLY A 200 2.92 -13.22 13.22
C GLY A 200 1.87 -13.79 12.27
N ASN A 201 0.76 -14.30 12.80
CA ASN A 201 -0.38 -14.76 11.99
C ASN A 201 -0.99 -13.64 11.14
N ARG A 202 -1.15 -12.43 11.69
CA ARG A 202 -1.65 -11.27 10.92
C ARG A 202 -0.68 -10.90 9.79
N ILE A 203 0.62 -10.88 10.06
CA ILE A 203 1.64 -10.60 9.04
C ILE A 203 1.58 -11.66 7.93
N ARG A 204 1.42 -12.96 8.27
CA ARG A 204 1.29 -14.04 7.29
C ARG A 204 0.08 -13.86 6.37
N VAL A 205 -1.06 -13.48 6.91
CA VAL A 205 -2.28 -13.18 6.13
C VAL A 205 -2.05 -11.96 5.23
N GLN A 206 -1.43 -10.90 5.74
CA GLN A 206 -1.11 -9.70 4.95
C GLN A 206 -0.12 -10.02 3.81
N ALA A 207 0.94 -10.79 4.09
CA ALA A 207 1.91 -11.25 3.11
C ALA A 207 1.23 -12.08 1.99
N GLN A 208 0.32 -12.98 2.35
CA GLN A 208 -0.46 -13.74 1.37
C GLN A 208 -1.35 -12.85 0.49
N GLY A 209 -2.00 -11.84 1.10
CA GLY A 209 -2.75 -10.83 0.39
C GLY A 209 -1.89 -10.04 -0.60
N ALA A 210 -0.72 -9.59 -0.15
CA ALA A 210 0.26 -8.88 -0.98
C ALA A 210 0.75 -9.74 -2.15
N SER A 211 1.02 -11.04 -1.93
CA SER A 211 1.40 -11.98 -2.99
C SER A 211 0.31 -12.14 -4.05
N ASN A 212 -0.96 -12.23 -3.63
CA ASN A 212 -2.09 -12.28 -4.56
C ASN A 212 -2.19 -10.98 -5.37
N SER A 213 -2.02 -9.82 -4.73
CA SER A 213 -2.03 -8.51 -5.40
C SER A 213 -0.87 -8.37 -6.40
N ALA A 214 0.33 -8.79 -6.04
CA ALA A 214 1.50 -8.80 -6.93
C ALA A 214 1.26 -9.68 -8.17
N ARG A 215 0.71 -10.89 -7.99
CA ARG A 215 0.30 -11.74 -9.13
C ARG A 215 -0.76 -11.10 -10.01
N GLY A 216 -1.76 -10.43 -9.41
CA GLY A 216 -2.75 -9.66 -10.16
C GLY A 216 -2.13 -8.51 -10.96
N MET A 217 -1.13 -7.83 -10.39
CA MET A 217 -0.39 -6.77 -11.07
C MET A 217 0.42 -7.30 -12.25
N LEU A 218 1.07 -8.45 -12.13
CA LEU A 218 1.76 -9.12 -13.26
C LEU A 218 0.80 -9.48 -14.40
N GLY A 219 -0.41 -9.95 -14.07
CA GLY A 219 -1.45 -10.22 -15.05
C GLY A 219 -1.86 -8.97 -15.82
N LYS A 220 -2.22 -7.90 -15.10
CA LYS A 220 -2.57 -6.61 -15.70
C LYS A 220 -1.43 -5.99 -16.51
N ALA A 221 -0.20 -6.09 -16.01
CA ALA A 221 0.98 -5.63 -16.73
C ALA A 221 1.13 -6.37 -18.07
N SER A 222 0.87 -7.68 -18.10
CA SER A 222 0.89 -8.47 -19.33
C SER A 222 -0.20 -8.05 -20.32
N GLU A 223 -1.41 -7.74 -19.84
CA GLU A 223 -2.50 -7.21 -20.68
C GLU A 223 -2.13 -5.86 -21.30
N VAL A 224 -1.55 -4.95 -20.51
CA VAL A 224 -1.11 -3.63 -21.01
C VAL A 224 0.04 -3.76 -21.99
N ALA A 225 1.00 -4.67 -21.76
CA ALA A 225 2.07 -4.96 -22.72
C ALA A 225 1.50 -5.41 -24.07
N ALA A 226 0.54 -6.34 -24.05
CA ALA A 226 -0.09 -6.83 -25.28
C ALA A 226 -0.84 -5.70 -26.02
N ALA A 227 -1.56 -4.84 -25.28
CA ALA A 227 -2.23 -3.68 -25.85
C ALA A 227 -1.23 -2.68 -26.47
N ALA A 228 -0.12 -2.41 -25.80
CA ALA A 228 0.94 -1.53 -26.31
C ALA A 228 1.58 -2.09 -27.59
N GLU A 229 1.87 -3.39 -27.63
CA GLU A 229 2.40 -4.06 -28.82
C GLU A 229 1.41 -3.99 -29.99
N GLN A 230 0.12 -4.25 -29.72
CA GLN A 230 -0.93 -4.12 -30.74
C GLN A 230 -1.06 -2.66 -31.24
N SER A 231 -0.98 -1.67 -30.36
CA SER A 231 -0.96 -0.26 -30.76
C SER A 231 0.25 0.08 -31.63
N ALA A 232 1.44 -0.43 -31.31
CA ALA A 232 2.64 -0.21 -32.13
C ALA A 232 2.49 -0.81 -33.53
N VAL A 233 1.89 -2.00 -33.66
CA VAL A 233 1.58 -2.60 -34.97
C VAL A 233 0.58 -1.76 -35.74
N ALA A 234 -0.52 -1.34 -35.11
CA ALA A 234 -1.53 -0.50 -35.74
C ALA A 234 -0.97 0.84 -36.22
N MET A 235 -0.04 1.45 -35.47
CA MET A 235 0.63 2.68 -35.89
C MET A 235 1.57 2.46 -37.09
N ARG A 236 2.28 1.33 -37.17
CA ARG A 236 3.09 1.00 -38.37
C ARG A 236 2.22 0.85 -39.61
N GLU A 237 1.05 0.23 -39.50
CA GLU A 237 0.07 0.11 -40.60
C GLU A 237 -0.51 1.48 -41.00
N ALA A 238 -0.83 2.32 -40.01
CA ALA A 238 -1.29 3.69 -40.24
C ALA A 238 -0.22 4.53 -40.96
N ALA A 239 1.05 4.39 -40.59
CA ALA A 239 2.17 5.06 -41.25
C ALA A 239 2.32 4.62 -42.71
N GLN A 240 2.19 3.32 -43.00
CA GLN A 240 2.18 2.80 -44.38
C GLN A 240 1.01 3.36 -45.19
N THR A 241 -0.18 3.44 -44.58
CA THR A 241 -1.37 4.01 -45.21
C THR A 241 -1.18 5.49 -45.51
N ALA A 242 -0.65 6.27 -44.56
CA ALA A 242 -0.34 7.68 -44.76
C ALA A 242 0.68 7.89 -45.89
N ALA A 243 1.73 7.07 -45.95
CA ALA A 243 2.70 7.10 -47.05
C ALA A 243 2.07 6.77 -48.42
N GLY A 244 1.09 5.86 -48.45
CA GLY A 244 0.30 5.56 -49.65
C GLY A 244 -0.58 6.74 -50.08
N LEU A 245 -1.23 7.41 -49.13
CA LEU A 245 -2.06 8.60 -49.39
C LEU A 245 -1.24 9.77 -49.95
N ILE A 246 -0.02 9.99 -49.45
CA ILE A 246 0.87 11.04 -49.98
C ILE A 246 1.17 10.80 -51.46
N ARG A 247 1.45 9.54 -51.85
CA ARG A 247 1.67 9.21 -53.28
C ARG A 247 0.41 9.43 -54.11
N ALA A 248 -0.74 8.98 -53.63
CA ALA A 248 -2.01 9.18 -54.34
C ALA A 248 -2.37 10.66 -54.52
N ILE A 249 -2.03 11.52 -53.54
CA ILE A 249 -2.20 12.98 -53.66
C ILE A 249 -1.26 13.53 -54.74
N GLU A 250 0.00 13.09 -54.79
CA GLU A 250 0.96 13.55 -55.80
C GLU A 250 0.54 13.12 -57.22
N ASP A 251 0.07 11.88 -57.38
CA ASP A 251 -0.47 11.37 -58.65
C ASP A 251 -1.69 12.21 -59.09
N ALA A 252 -2.60 12.52 -58.16
CA ALA A 252 -3.75 13.37 -58.43
C ALA A 252 -3.35 14.81 -58.81
N ARG A 253 -2.29 15.37 -58.20
CA ARG A 253 -1.75 16.69 -58.59
C ARG A 253 -1.27 16.68 -60.05
N MET A 254 -0.52 15.64 -60.43
CA MET A 254 -0.03 15.47 -61.80
C MET A 254 -1.17 15.34 -62.82
N GLU A 255 -2.22 14.58 -62.50
CA GLU A 255 -3.39 14.45 -63.38
C GLU A 255 -4.16 15.78 -63.55
N VAL A 256 -4.31 16.54 -62.46
CA VAL A 256 -4.98 17.85 -62.49
C VAL A 256 -4.18 18.87 -63.32
N GLU A 257 -2.85 18.85 -63.21
CA GLU A 257 -1.97 19.71 -64.01
C GLU A 257 -2.04 19.35 -65.50
N ALA A 258 -2.02 18.06 -65.83
CA ALA A 258 -2.22 17.59 -67.20
C ALA A 258 -3.60 18.00 -67.76
N ALA A 259 -4.66 17.94 -66.96
CA ALA A 259 -5.99 18.40 -67.36
C ALA A 259 -6.05 19.92 -67.62
N ALA A 260 -5.37 20.72 -66.79
CA ALA A 260 -5.26 22.17 -66.98
C ALA A 260 -4.50 22.53 -68.27
N ASP A 261 -3.43 21.79 -68.60
CA ASP A 261 -2.69 21.97 -69.85
C ASP A 261 -3.53 21.64 -71.08
N ILE A 262 -4.33 20.56 -71.01
CA ILE A 262 -5.28 20.20 -72.08
C ILE A 262 -6.32 21.30 -72.26
N ALA A 263 -6.88 21.83 -71.16
CA ALA A 263 -7.84 22.93 -71.19
C ALA A 263 -7.23 24.19 -71.82
N THR A 264 -5.99 24.55 -71.44
CA THR A 264 -5.26 25.69 -72.02
C THR A 264 -5.08 25.53 -73.53
N ARG A 265 -4.68 24.34 -74.00
CA ARG A 265 -4.58 24.05 -75.44
C ARG A 265 -5.92 24.16 -76.15
N ALA A 266 -7.01 23.64 -75.56
CA ALA A 266 -8.35 23.73 -76.13
C ALA A 266 -8.81 25.19 -76.24
N SER A 267 -8.50 26.04 -75.26
CA SER A 267 -8.76 27.49 -75.31
C SER A 267 -8.06 28.15 -76.52
N GLY A 268 -6.78 27.82 -76.73
CA GLY A 268 -6.00 28.33 -77.86
C GLY A 268 -6.58 27.90 -79.21
N GLN A 269 -7.00 26.64 -79.34
CA GLN A 269 -7.64 26.12 -80.55
C GLN A 269 -8.99 26.80 -80.82
N ALA A 270 -9.82 27.00 -79.80
CA ALA A 270 -11.09 27.72 -79.92
C ALA A 270 -10.86 29.19 -80.33
N GLY A 271 -9.84 29.85 -79.78
CA GLY A 271 -9.44 31.21 -80.17
C GLY A 271 -9.02 31.31 -81.64
N ALA A 272 -8.22 30.37 -82.13
CA ALA A 272 -7.83 30.30 -83.54
C ALA A 272 -9.03 30.06 -84.47
N ALA A 273 -9.98 29.22 -84.06
CA ALA A 273 -11.21 28.95 -84.82
C ALA A 273 -12.14 30.18 -84.89
N VAL A 274 -12.20 31.00 -83.84
CA VAL A 274 -12.91 32.28 -83.85
C VAL A 274 -12.26 33.24 -84.84
N GLY A 275 -10.94 33.42 -84.79
CA GLY A 275 -10.23 34.30 -85.73
C GLY A 275 -10.40 33.88 -87.20
N MET A 276 -10.39 32.57 -87.47
CA MET A 276 -10.68 32.06 -88.82
C MET A 276 -12.13 32.35 -89.26
N SER A 277 -13.07 32.22 -88.33
CA SER A 277 -14.49 32.50 -88.59
C SER A 277 -14.73 33.99 -88.86
N GLU A 278 -14.05 34.89 -88.14
CA GLU A 278 -14.11 36.33 -88.41
C GLU A 278 -13.58 36.68 -89.81
N MET A 279 -12.42 36.12 -90.20
CA MET A 279 -11.88 36.28 -91.55
C MET A 279 -12.85 35.78 -92.63
N LEU A 280 -13.47 34.61 -92.42
CA LEU A 280 -14.47 34.06 -93.35
C LEU A 280 -15.72 34.95 -93.44
N SER A 281 -16.16 35.54 -92.33
CA SER A 281 -17.27 36.50 -92.29
C SER A 281 -16.96 37.74 -93.13
N ASP A 282 -15.76 38.28 -93.02
CA ASP A 282 -15.35 39.47 -93.77
C ASP A 282 -15.16 39.19 -95.27
N HIS A 283 -14.64 38.01 -95.63
CA HIS A 283 -14.64 37.54 -97.02
C HIS A 283 -16.06 37.36 -97.57
N ALA A 284 -16.97 36.79 -96.79
CA ALA A 284 -18.37 36.63 -97.20
C ALA A 284 -19.07 37.98 -97.43
N LYS A 285 -18.86 38.99 -96.57
CA LYS A 285 -19.36 40.36 -96.77
C LYS A 285 -18.79 41.00 -98.04
N SER A 286 -17.51 40.78 -98.32
CA SER A 286 -16.85 41.29 -99.53
C SER A 286 -17.47 40.68 -100.80
N ILE A 287 -17.73 39.36 -100.78
CA ILE A 287 -18.43 38.67 -101.88
C ILE A 287 -19.86 39.21 -102.04
N GLU A 288 -20.59 39.41 -100.94
CA GLU A 288 -21.94 39.97 -100.98
C GLU A 288 -21.98 41.36 -101.65
N SER A 289 -21.00 42.22 -101.36
CA SER A 289 -20.85 43.52 -102.04
C SER A 289 -20.63 43.36 -103.56
N ILE A 290 -19.81 42.39 -103.98
CA ILE A 290 -19.56 42.09 -105.39
C ILE A 290 -20.84 41.54 -106.07
N LEU A 291 -21.57 40.65 -105.41
CA LEU A 291 -22.83 40.11 -105.94
C LEU A 291 -23.88 41.21 -106.10
N GLY A 292 -23.95 42.17 -105.17
CA GLY A 292 -24.78 43.37 -105.30
C GLY A 292 -24.48 44.14 -106.60
N LEU A 293 -23.19 44.42 -106.86
CA LEU A 293 -22.76 45.07 -108.10
C LEU A 293 -23.11 44.26 -109.35
N ILE A 294 -22.90 42.94 -109.33
CA ILE A 294 -23.23 42.05 -110.47
C ILE A 294 -24.74 42.07 -110.73
N ARG A 295 -25.56 42.05 -109.67
CA ARG A 295 -27.02 42.13 -109.77
C ARG A 295 -27.46 43.46 -110.38
N ASP A 296 -26.84 44.56 -109.97
CA ASP A 296 -27.10 45.89 -110.56
C ASP A 296 -26.71 45.94 -112.03
N ILE A 297 -25.55 45.39 -112.41
CA ILE A 297 -25.10 45.29 -113.81
C ILE A 297 -26.06 44.42 -114.63
N ALA A 298 -26.50 43.27 -114.11
CA ALA A 298 -27.47 42.41 -114.77
C ALA A 298 -28.82 43.11 -114.95
N GLY A 299 -29.27 43.87 -113.95
CA GLY A 299 -30.47 44.72 -114.03
C GLY A 299 -30.36 45.80 -115.10
N GLN A 300 -29.24 46.52 -115.14
CA GLN A 300 -28.94 47.52 -116.17
C GLN A 300 -28.86 46.89 -117.57
N THR A 301 -28.21 45.73 -117.69
CA THR A 301 -28.07 44.99 -118.96
C THR A 301 -29.44 44.51 -119.46
N ASN A 302 -30.30 44.03 -118.57
CA ASN A 302 -31.66 43.64 -118.89
C ASN A 302 -32.51 44.83 -119.35
N LEU A 303 -32.35 46.01 -118.74
CA LEU A 303 -33.01 47.24 -119.18
C LEU A 303 -32.49 47.74 -120.54
N LEU A 304 -31.17 47.69 -120.77
CA LEU A 304 -30.54 48.01 -122.05
C LEU A 304 -31.05 47.07 -123.16
N ALA A 305 -31.08 45.76 -122.88
CA ALA A 305 -31.57 44.75 -123.79
C ALA A 305 -33.07 44.93 -124.08
N LEU A 306 -33.89 45.26 -123.07
CA LEU A 306 -35.30 45.58 -123.25
C LEU A 306 -35.49 46.80 -124.17
N ASN A 307 -34.75 47.88 -123.95
CA ASN A 307 -34.78 49.07 -124.81
C ASN A 307 -34.36 48.73 -126.25
N ALA A 308 -33.34 47.89 -126.41
CA ALA A 308 -32.91 47.40 -127.72
C ALA A 308 -33.96 46.52 -128.41
N THR A 309 -34.66 45.65 -127.68
CA THR A 309 -35.79 44.87 -128.21
C THR A 309 -36.94 45.76 -128.66
N ILE A 310 -37.26 46.83 -127.91
CA ILE A 310 -38.30 47.81 -128.27
C ILE A 310 -37.92 48.53 -129.57
N GLU A 311 -36.69 49.01 -129.69
CA GLU A 311 -36.23 49.73 -130.89
C GLU A 311 -36.11 48.79 -132.10
N ALA A 312 -35.72 47.53 -131.88
CA ALA A 312 -35.70 46.49 -132.92
C ALA A 312 -37.12 46.17 -133.45
N ALA A 313 -38.12 46.10 -132.56
CA ALA A 313 -39.52 45.93 -132.94
C ALA A 313 -40.05 47.15 -133.72
N ARG A 314 -39.58 48.36 -133.37
CA ARG A 314 -39.92 49.62 -134.03
C ARG A 314 -39.39 49.72 -135.45
N ALA A 315 -38.25 49.09 -135.74
CA ALA A 315 -37.62 49.02 -137.06
C ALA A 315 -38.26 47.97 -138.01
N GLY A 316 -39.26 47.20 -137.57
CA GLY A 316 -39.97 46.22 -138.41
C GLY A 316 -39.06 45.09 -138.91
N ASP A 317 -39.20 44.69 -140.19
CA ASP A 317 -38.41 43.59 -140.77
C ASP A 317 -36.90 43.86 -140.81
N ALA A 318 -36.47 45.13 -140.86
CA ALA A 318 -35.05 45.50 -140.85
C ALA A 318 -34.37 45.28 -139.47
N GLY A 319 -35.13 45.25 -138.37
CA GLY A 319 -34.64 45.08 -137.01
C GLY A 319 -34.57 43.63 -136.51
N ARG A 320 -35.00 42.66 -137.33
CA ARG A 320 -35.26 41.27 -136.90
C ARG A 320 -34.03 40.56 -136.34
N GLY A 321 -32.85 40.74 -136.95
CA GLY A 321 -31.58 40.20 -136.45
C GLY A 321 -31.14 40.84 -135.13
N PHE A 322 -31.37 42.14 -134.97
CA PHE A 322 -31.07 42.89 -133.75
C PHE A 322 -32.01 42.50 -132.60
N ALA A 323 -33.29 42.23 -132.90
CA ALA A 323 -34.28 41.75 -131.93
C ALA A 323 -33.88 40.40 -131.31
N VAL A 324 -33.33 39.47 -132.11
CA VAL A 324 -32.85 38.17 -131.62
C VAL A 324 -31.67 38.34 -130.67
N VAL A 325 -30.69 39.18 -131.04
CA VAL A 325 -29.54 39.47 -130.16
C VAL A 325 -29.98 40.16 -128.87
N ALA A 326 -30.88 41.15 -128.95
CA ALA A 326 -31.40 41.84 -127.77
C ALA A 326 -32.17 40.88 -126.83
N GLN A 327 -32.96 39.94 -127.38
CA GLN A 327 -33.65 38.93 -126.59
C GLN A 327 -32.68 37.93 -125.95
N GLU A 328 -31.61 37.54 -126.63
CA GLU A 328 -30.56 36.66 -126.08
C GLU A 328 -29.81 37.36 -124.93
N VAL A 329 -29.45 38.64 -125.10
CA VAL A 329 -28.82 39.45 -124.05
C VAL A 329 -29.76 39.62 -122.85
N LYS A 330 -31.05 39.84 -123.08
CA LYS A 330 -32.08 39.92 -122.03
C LYS A 330 -32.20 38.60 -121.25
N SER A 331 -32.21 37.47 -121.96
CA SER A 331 -32.23 36.13 -121.37
C SER A 331 -30.99 35.88 -120.51
N LEU A 332 -29.81 36.19 -121.07
CA LEU A 332 -28.52 36.04 -120.38
C LEU A 332 -28.45 36.91 -119.12
N ALA A 333 -28.89 38.17 -119.19
CA ALA A 333 -28.97 39.06 -118.03
C ALA A 333 -29.92 38.53 -116.94
N SER A 334 -31.07 37.98 -117.31
CA SER A 334 -32.00 37.32 -116.38
C SER A 334 -31.40 36.04 -115.75
N GLN A 335 -30.62 35.29 -116.52
CA GLN A 335 -29.90 34.11 -116.02
C GLN A 335 -28.78 34.52 -115.06
N THR A 336 -28.02 35.59 -115.37
CA THR A 336 -27.00 36.17 -114.49
C THR A 336 -27.62 36.65 -113.18
N ALA A 337 -28.76 37.35 -113.21
CA ALA A 337 -29.45 37.80 -112.00
C ALA A 337 -29.87 36.62 -111.11
N ARG A 338 -30.48 35.58 -111.69
CA ARG A 338 -30.87 34.37 -110.96
C ARG A 338 -29.66 33.63 -110.37
N ALA A 339 -28.60 33.43 -111.14
CA ALA A 339 -27.37 32.82 -110.65
C ALA A 339 -26.74 33.65 -109.51
N THR A 340 -26.83 34.98 -109.59
CA THR A 340 -26.34 35.89 -108.55
C THR A 340 -27.16 35.77 -107.26
N ASP A 341 -28.49 35.68 -107.36
CA ASP A 341 -29.38 35.44 -106.21
C ASP A 341 -29.12 34.07 -105.56
N ASP A 342 -28.88 33.02 -106.36
CA ASP A 342 -28.53 31.69 -105.86
C ASP A 342 -27.18 31.71 -105.10
N ILE A 343 -26.16 32.40 -105.63
CA ILE A 343 -24.87 32.56 -104.93
C ILE A 343 -25.06 33.39 -103.66
N ALA A 344 -25.87 34.46 -103.68
CA ALA A 344 -26.15 35.26 -102.51
C ALA A 344 -26.79 34.43 -101.38
N ALA A 345 -27.74 33.53 -101.72
CA ALA A 345 -28.32 32.60 -100.75
C ALA A 345 -27.27 31.64 -100.14
N LYS A 346 -26.29 31.19 -100.93
CA LYS A 346 -25.16 30.37 -100.43
C LYS A 346 -24.24 31.17 -99.51
N ILE A 347 -23.93 32.42 -99.84
CA ILE A 347 -23.13 33.31 -98.99
C ILE A 347 -23.83 33.60 -97.66
N ALA A 348 -25.14 33.88 -97.67
CA ALA A 348 -25.93 34.05 -96.45
C ALA A 348 -25.90 32.80 -95.55
N SER A 349 -25.97 31.60 -96.16
CA SER A 349 -25.84 30.34 -95.43
C SER A 349 -24.44 30.18 -94.80
N ILE A 350 -23.37 30.55 -95.52
CA ILE A 350 -21.99 30.55 -95.00
C ILE A 350 -21.86 31.52 -93.82
N GLN A 351 -22.37 32.74 -93.93
CA GLN A 351 -22.35 33.72 -92.83
C GLN A 351 -23.12 33.21 -91.59
N SER A 352 -24.25 32.54 -91.79
CA SER A 352 -25.03 31.93 -90.70
C SER A 352 -24.25 30.82 -89.99
N ALA A 353 -23.67 29.89 -90.76
CA ALA A 353 -22.82 28.82 -90.21
C ALA A 353 -21.59 29.39 -89.48
N THR A 354 -21.02 30.48 -90.00
CA THR A 354 -19.88 31.17 -89.38
C THR A 354 -20.27 31.79 -88.03
N ARG A 355 -21.43 32.46 -87.94
CA ARG A 355 -21.95 33.00 -86.67
C ARG A 355 -22.19 31.90 -85.62
N SER A 356 -22.83 30.81 -86.04
CA SER A 356 -23.05 29.65 -85.16
C SER A 356 -21.72 29.04 -84.67
N THR A 357 -20.69 29.03 -85.51
CA THR A 357 -19.33 28.58 -85.13
C THR A 357 -18.71 29.47 -84.07
N VAL A 358 -18.85 30.80 -84.20
CA VAL A 358 -18.35 31.77 -83.21
C VAL A 358 -19.07 31.60 -81.86
N GLU A 359 -20.41 31.47 -81.86
CA GLU A 359 -21.20 31.23 -80.64
C GLU A 359 -20.82 29.93 -79.95
N THR A 360 -20.65 28.84 -80.71
CA THR A 360 -20.24 27.54 -80.18
C THR A 360 -18.84 27.62 -79.56
N ASN A 361 -17.89 28.31 -80.20
CA ASN A 361 -16.56 28.52 -79.63
C ASN A 361 -16.56 29.42 -78.38
N ALA A 362 -17.48 30.39 -78.30
CA ALA A 362 -17.63 31.19 -77.08
C ALA A 362 -18.09 30.33 -75.89
N SER A 363 -19.03 29.40 -76.14
CA SER A 363 -19.44 28.40 -75.14
C SER A 363 -18.28 27.49 -74.72
N ILE A 364 -17.50 26.98 -75.69
CA ILE A 364 -16.29 26.18 -75.40
C ILE A 364 -15.30 26.95 -74.52
N ARG A 365 -15.05 28.24 -74.79
CA ARG A 365 -14.18 29.07 -73.94
C ARG A 365 -14.71 29.22 -72.52
N SER A 366 -16.03 29.35 -72.34
CA SER A 366 -16.65 29.37 -70.99
C SER A 366 -16.40 28.06 -70.25
N THR A 367 -16.68 26.92 -70.88
CA THR A 367 -16.44 25.59 -70.30
C THR A 367 -14.97 25.38 -69.96
N VAL A 368 -14.05 25.82 -70.81
CA VAL A 368 -12.61 25.72 -70.54
C VAL A 368 -12.20 26.58 -69.33
N ASN A 369 -12.76 27.78 -69.18
CA ASN A 369 -12.50 28.61 -68.00
C ASN A 369 -13.02 27.96 -66.71
N GLU A 370 -14.21 27.33 -66.76
CA GLU A 370 -14.75 26.58 -65.62
C GLU A 370 -13.87 25.39 -65.25
N VAL A 371 -13.32 24.66 -66.24
CA VAL A 371 -12.35 23.59 -66.01
C VAL A 371 -11.08 24.12 -65.34
N GLN A 372 -10.57 25.27 -65.78
CA GLN A 372 -9.37 25.88 -65.20
C GLN A 372 -9.59 26.32 -63.74
N GLU A 373 -10.76 26.90 -63.44
CA GLU A 373 -11.13 27.26 -62.06
C GLU A 373 -11.25 26.01 -61.17
N SER A 374 -11.89 24.96 -61.68
CA SER A 374 -12.01 23.67 -60.98
C SER A 374 -10.64 23.05 -60.70
N ALA A 375 -9.74 23.03 -61.68
CA ALA A 375 -8.37 22.53 -61.52
C ALA A 375 -7.62 23.30 -60.43
N ASN A 376 -7.73 24.63 -60.39
CA ASN A 376 -7.14 25.46 -59.34
C ASN A 376 -7.70 25.13 -57.95
N ARG A 377 -9.03 24.94 -57.83
CA ARG A 377 -9.67 24.55 -56.56
C ARG A 377 -9.21 23.17 -56.08
N ILE A 378 -9.11 22.21 -57.00
CA ILE A 378 -8.63 20.86 -56.68
C ILE A 378 -7.17 20.92 -56.22
N ARG A 379 -6.30 21.70 -56.90
CA ARG A 379 -4.90 21.87 -56.50
C ARG A 379 -4.77 22.40 -55.06
N THR A 380 -5.53 23.44 -54.71
CA THR A 380 -5.54 23.97 -53.33
C THR A 380 -6.04 22.93 -52.33
N ALA A 381 -7.08 22.16 -52.68
CA ALA A 381 -7.59 21.09 -51.84
C ALA A 381 -6.54 19.98 -51.63
N MET A 382 -5.81 19.59 -52.67
CA MET A 382 -4.71 18.62 -52.60
C MET A 382 -3.57 19.11 -51.70
N GLU A 383 -3.23 20.39 -51.73
CA GLU A 383 -2.24 20.98 -50.81
C GLU A 383 -2.64 20.89 -49.34
N VAL A 384 -3.90 21.23 -49.04
CA VAL A 384 -4.44 21.09 -47.67
C VAL A 384 -4.48 19.63 -47.25
N GLN A 385 -4.83 18.72 -48.17
CA GLN A 385 -4.87 17.30 -47.89
C GLN A 385 -3.48 16.72 -47.63
N ALA A 386 -2.46 17.16 -48.37
CA ALA A 386 -1.06 16.78 -48.14
C ALA A 386 -0.57 17.24 -46.76
N GLN A 387 -0.87 18.48 -46.36
CA GLN A 387 -0.56 18.99 -45.03
C GLN A 387 -1.26 18.18 -43.93
N THR A 388 -2.54 17.84 -44.14
CA THR A 388 -3.32 17.03 -43.20
C THR A 388 -2.73 15.64 -43.04
N VAL A 389 -2.35 14.97 -44.13
CA VAL A 389 -1.72 13.64 -44.06
C VAL A 389 -0.35 13.71 -43.38
N THR A 390 0.42 14.77 -43.60
CA THR A 390 1.69 14.99 -42.89
C THR A 390 1.49 15.12 -41.38
N ALA A 391 0.46 15.85 -40.95
CA ALA A 391 0.11 15.96 -39.53
C ALA A 391 -0.35 14.62 -38.95
N ILE A 392 -1.08 13.81 -39.73
CA ILE A 392 -1.45 12.44 -39.34
C ILE A 392 -0.20 11.58 -39.16
N THR A 393 0.77 11.64 -40.07
CA THR A 393 2.04 10.90 -39.94
C THR A 393 2.78 11.28 -38.65
N ALA A 394 2.86 12.56 -38.32
CA ALA A 394 3.48 13.00 -37.07
C ALA A 394 2.76 12.46 -35.83
N ALA A 395 1.42 12.47 -35.81
CA ALA A 395 0.62 11.91 -34.71
C ALA A 395 0.78 10.38 -34.59
N VAL A 396 0.91 9.68 -35.72
CA VAL A 396 1.18 8.24 -35.77
C VAL A 396 2.55 7.91 -35.15
N ASP A 397 3.60 8.67 -35.50
CA ASP A 397 4.93 8.49 -34.96
C ASP A 397 4.96 8.76 -33.44
N GLU A 398 4.30 9.82 -32.98
CA GLU A 398 4.19 10.12 -31.55
C GLU A 398 3.48 9.00 -30.78
N THR A 399 2.38 8.47 -31.34
CA THR A 399 1.64 7.37 -30.73
C THR A 399 2.46 6.08 -30.71
N ALA A 400 3.26 5.80 -31.75
CA ALA A 400 4.16 4.65 -31.78
C ALA A 400 5.23 4.77 -30.68
N LEU A 401 5.85 5.95 -30.51
CA LEU A 401 6.81 6.20 -29.44
C LEU A 401 6.19 6.05 -28.05
N ALA A 402 4.94 6.50 -27.87
CA ALA A 402 4.21 6.32 -26.62
C ALA A 402 3.96 4.83 -26.32
N ALA A 403 3.63 4.03 -27.33
CA ALA A 403 3.45 2.58 -27.19
C ALA A 403 4.76 1.86 -26.82
N ASP A 404 5.89 2.25 -27.42
CA ASP A 404 7.21 1.72 -27.07
C ASP A 404 7.62 2.10 -25.63
N SER A 405 7.41 3.36 -25.24
CA SER A 405 7.66 3.83 -23.87
C SER A 405 6.78 3.12 -22.84
N MET A 406 5.52 2.84 -23.18
CA MET A 406 4.61 2.07 -22.35
C MET A 406 5.14 0.65 -22.16
N SER A 407 5.60 0.01 -23.24
CA SER A 407 6.19 -1.34 -23.18
C SER A 407 7.42 -1.40 -22.26
N ALA A 408 8.31 -0.40 -22.34
CA ALA A 408 9.46 -0.30 -21.44
C ALA A 408 9.05 -0.11 -19.97
N THR A 409 8.07 0.77 -19.72
CA THR A 409 7.54 1.04 -18.37
C THR A 409 6.91 -0.21 -17.76
N ILE A 410 6.14 -0.96 -18.56
CA ILE A 410 5.55 -2.23 -18.15
C ILE A 410 6.63 -3.29 -17.86
N GLY A 411 7.73 -3.29 -18.63
CA GLY A 411 8.90 -4.11 -18.35
C GLY A 411 9.47 -3.85 -16.94
N ALA A 412 9.66 -2.57 -16.58
CA ALA A 412 10.12 -2.17 -15.24
C ALA A 412 9.12 -2.59 -14.14
N ILE A 413 7.83 -2.33 -14.33
CA ILE A 413 6.78 -2.74 -13.37
C ILE A 413 6.81 -4.25 -13.13
N ARG A 414 6.98 -5.06 -14.18
CA ARG A 414 7.08 -6.52 -14.01
C ARG A 414 8.28 -6.92 -13.16
N GLU A 415 9.41 -6.26 -13.33
CA GLU A 415 10.61 -6.55 -12.56
C GLU A 415 10.47 -6.12 -11.10
N ASP A 416 9.98 -4.91 -10.85
CA ASP A 416 9.69 -4.42 -9.50
C ASP A 416 8.70 -5.34 -8.78
N THR A 417 7.67 -5.83 -9.49
CA THR A 417 6.69 -6.76 -8.93
C THR A 417 7.31 -8.11 -8.55
N LYS A 418 8.29 -8.60 -9.30
CA LYS A 418 9.02 -9.83 -8.94
C LYS A 418 9.86 -9.62 -7.70
N THR A 419 10.54 -8.48 -7.58
CA THR A 419 11.31 -8.13 -6.37
C THR A 419 10.38 -8.11 -5.16
N VAL A 420 9.23 -7.44 -5.25
CA VAL A 420 8.21 -7.44 -4.18
C VAL A 420 7.74 -8.86 -3.84
N THR A 421 7.55 -9.72 -4.83
CA THR A 421 7.16 -11.12 -4.59
C THR A 421 8.25 -11.88 -3.82
N SER A 422 9.52 -11.69 -4.18
CA SER A 422 10.65 -12.30 -3.46
C SER A 422 10.79 -11.79 -2.03
N GLU A 423 10.54 -10.49 -1.80
CA GLU A 423 10.54 -9.90 -0.46
C GLU A 423 9.41 -10.47 0.40
N ILE A 424 8.23 -10.69 -0.19
CA ILE A 424 7.10 -11.34 0.49
C ILE A 424 7.43 -12.78 0.88
N ASP A 425 8.07 -13.54 0.00
CA ASP A 425 8.50 -14.91 0.29
C ASP A 425 9.52 -14.95 1.44
N THR A 426 10.45 -13.99 1.46
CA THR A 426 11.42 -13.82 2.56
C THR A 426 10.71 -13.47 3.87
N LEU A 427 9.78 -12.52 3.84
CA LEU A 427 8.99 -12.13 5.01
C LEU A 427 8.19 -13.32 5.58
N GLN A 428 7.64 -14.18 4.73
CA GLN A 428 6.94 -15.39 5.19
C GLN A 428 7.88 -16.37 5.89
N HIS A 429 9.12 -16.49 5.41
CA HIS A 429 10.15 -17.30 6.04
C HIS A 429 10.56 -16.74 7.41
N ASP A 430 10.83 -15.43 7.49
CA ASP A 430 11.24 -14.77 8.74
C ASP A 430 10.16 -14.89 9.82
N VAL A 431 8.88 -14.74 9.45
CA VAL A 431 7.75 -14.93 10.37
C VAL A 431 7.67 -16.37 10.87
N ALA A 432 8.02 -17.37 10.04
CA ALA A 432 8.08 -18.76 10.47
C ALA A 432 9.24 -19.00 11.45
N GLU A 433 10.41 -18.38 11.23
CA GLU A 433 11.52 -18.46 12.19
C GLU A 433 11.15 -17.81 13.53
N VAL A 434 10.49 -16.65 13.51
CA VAL A 434 10.01 -16.00 14.74
C VAL A 434 9.08 -16.92 15.54
N ASP A 435 8.18 -17.64 14.87
CA ASP A 435 7.27 -18.60 15.54
C ASP A 435 8.03 -19.75 16.22
N ASP A 436 9.08 -20.27 15.57
CA ASP A 436 9.97 -21.29 16.18
C ASP A 436 10.72 -20.73 17.40
N ARG A 437 11.26 -19.51 17.31
CA ARG A 437 11.93 -18.83 18.43
C ARG A 437 11.00 -18.59 19.60
N LEU A 438 9.74 -18.22 19.35
CA LEU A 438 8.73 -18.04 20.39
C LEU A 438 8.42 -19.36 21.11
N ASN A 439 8.35 -20.47 20.37
CA ASN A 439 8.16 -21.80 20.96
C ASN A 439 9.37 -22.22 21.83
N GLN A 440 10.59 -21.95 21.38
CA GLN A 440 11.81 -22.17 22.18
C GLN A 440 11.80 -21.32 23.47
N LEU A 441 11.41 -20.05 23.37
CA LEU A 441 11.29 -19.15 24.52
C LEU A 441 10.27 -19.65 25.53
N ARG A 442 9.12 -20.17 25.06
CA ARG A 442 8.09 -20.77 25.92
C ARG A 442 8.66 -21.93 26.74
N ALA A 443 9.34 -22.87 26.08
CA ALA A 443 9.93 -24.03 26.74
C ALA A 443 11.03 -23.63 27.74
N ALA A 444 11.86 -22.64 27.40
CA ALA A 444 12.89 -22.11 28.28
C ALA A 444 12.29 -21.44 29.52
N ALA A 445 11.22 -20.64 29.34
CA ALA A 445 10.52 -19.97 30.43
C ALA A 445 9.81 -20.96 31.36
N GLU A 446 9.19 -22.01 30.84
CA GLU A 446 8.61 -23.10 31.64
C GLU A 446 9.69 -23.82 32.46
N THR A 447 10.82 -24.13 31.84
CA THR A 447 11.95 -24.78 32.54
C THR A 447 12.51 -23.91 33.66
N PHE A 448 12.71 -22.62 33.40
CA PHE A 448 13.18 -21.65 34.40
C PHE A 448 12.16 -21.45 35.53
N SER A 449 10.88 -21.33 35.20
CA SER A 449 9.80 -21.19 36.19
C SER A 449 9.76 -22.40 37.14
N ASN A 450 9.86 -23.62 36.60
CA ASN A 450 9.90 -24.84 37.40
C ASN A 450 11.15 -24.92 38.29
N SER A 451 12.31 -24.48 37.82
CA SER A 451 13.54 -24.50 38.62
C SER A 451 13.53 -23.46 39.76
N VAL A 452 12.87 -22.32 39.55
CA VAL A 452 12.73 -21.27 40.58
C VAL A 452 11.64 -21.60 41.58
N ALA A 453 10.64 -22.41 41.23
CA ALA A 453 9.58 -22.84 42.13
C ALA A 453 9.96 -24.04 43.03
N ALA A 454 10.94 -24.85 42.60
CA ALA A 454 11.53 -25.95 43.36
C ALA A 454 12.49 -25.45 44.44
#